data_AF-A0A3C0UH51-F1
#
_entry.id   AF-A0A3C0UH51-F1
#
_cell.length_a   1.000
_cell.length_b   1.000
_cell.length_c   1.000
_cell.angle_alpha   90.00
_cell.angle_beta   90.00
_cell.angle_gamma   90.00
#
_symmetry.space_group_name_H-M   'P 1'
#
loop_
_entity.id
_entity.type
_entity.pdbx_description
1 polymer ?
#
loop_
_entity_poly.entity_id
_entity_poly.type
_entity_poly.pdbx_seq_one_letter_code
_entity_poly.pdbx_strand_id
1 'polypeptide(L)'
;MLNVAKAIAAAGIITVRFDFSGSGESEGEFADDTIVSGWLEDVGNVFHWIKGEPRFSGLPVYLLGHSLGGLIALSYDDAAIAGRLVLAPVVKPIDNFCDIILGPELWQRSVQGETVANFLNKGFSLSPRFARELLEKRYEPLVKAQSYQTPLFIVHGDEDAVVPLAGSQELYSRYKREKQLEIIPADHVFAGRHTELTSLLVGWLEKQTEGL
;
A
#
# COMPACT_ATOMS: atom_id res chain seq x y z
N MET A 1 -8.66 -7.07 -2.21
CA MET A 1 -8.29 -6.15 -3.31
C MET A 1 -8.94 -6.45 -4.67
N LEU A 2 -9.22 -7.70 -5.07
CA LEU A 2 -9.89 -8.00 -6.35
C LEU A 2 -11.23 -7.26 -6.54
N ASN A 3 -12.08 -7.23 -5.50
CA ASN A 3 -13.37 -6.54 -5.54
C ASN A 3 -13.21 -5.01 -5.70
N VAL A 4 -12.17 -4.43 -5.08
CA VAL A 4 -11.82 -3.00 -5.24
C VAL A 4 -11.47 -2.72 -6.70
N ALA A 5 -10.58 -3.52 -7.29
CA ALA A 5 -10.18 -3.33 -8.68
C ALA A 5 -11.37 -3.47 -9.65
N LYS A 6 -12.26 -4.45 -9.42
CA LYS A 6 -13.47 -4.64 -10.23
C LYS A 6 -14.43 -3.46 -10.11
N ALA A 7 -14.63 -2.91 -8.91
CA ALA A 7 -15.53 -1.78 -8.70
C ALA A 7 -15.01 -0.50 -9.37
N ILE A 8 -13.70 -0.21 -9.25
CA ILE A 8 -13.07 0.93 -9.92
C ILE A 8 -13.15 0.78 -11.45
N ALA A 9 -12.87 -0.41 -11.98
CA ALA A 9 -13.02 -0.69 -13.40
C ALA A 9 -14.47 -0.55 -13.90
N ALA A 10 -15.45 -0.98 -13.11
CA ALA A 10 -16.87 -0.84 -13.43
C ALA A 10 -17.34 0.63 -13.46
N ALA A 11 -16.64 1.54 -12.77
CA ALA A 11 -16.85 2.98 -12.83
C ALA A 11 -16.18 3.66 -14.04
N GLY A 12 -15.62 2.88 -14.98
CA GLY A 12 -14.98 3.41 -16.19
C GLY A 12 -13.52 3.84 -16.00
N ILE A 13 -12.91 3.56 -14.86
CA ILE A 13 -11.51 3.91 -14.56
C ILE A 13 -10.61 2.72 -14.89
N ILE A 14 -9.61 2.94 -15.76
CA ILE A 14 -8.63 1.91 -16.11
C ILE A 14 -7.89 1.48 -14.85
N THR A 15 -7.97 0.18 -14.54
CA THR A 15 -7.39 -0.38 -13.32
C THR A 15 -6.37 -1.45 -13.66
N VAL A 16 -5.13 -1.23 -13.27
CA VAL A 16 -4.04 -2.21 -13.37
C VAL A 16 -3.80 -2.82 -12.00
N ARG A 17 -3.90 -4.16 -11.91
CA ARG A 17 -3.47 -4.94 -10.76
C ARG A 17 -2.43 -5.93 -11.26
N PHE A 18 -1.37 -6.09 -10.50
CA PHE A 18 -0.29 -7.05 -10.78
C PHE A 18 0.09 -7.75 -9.47
N ASP A 19 0.74 -8.90 -9.61
CA ASP A 19 1.39 -9.56 -8.50
C ASP A 19 2.85 -9.13 -8.46
N PHE A 20 3.37 -8.82 -7.27
CA PHE A 20 4.78 -8.50 -7.09
C PHE A 20 5.67 -9.70 -7.42
N SER A 21 6.95 -9.46 -7.69
CA SER A 21 7.95 -10.50 -7.85
C SER A 21 7.90 -11.50 -6.67
N GLY A 22 7.94 -12.79 -6.99
CA GLY A 22 7.78 -13.89 -6.03
C GLY A 22 6.35 -14.10 -5.52
N SER A 23 5.33 -13.42 -6.06
CA SER A 23 3.93 -13.56 -5.64
C SER A 23 3.03 -14.02 -6.78
N GLY A 24 2.02 -14.85 -6.45
CA GLY A 24 0.92 -15.18 -7.36
C GLY A 24 1.40 -15.80 -8.68
N GLU A 25 1.11 -15.13 -9.80
CA GLU A 25 1.52 -15.56 -11.14
C GLU A 25 2.84 -14.94 -11.63
N SER A 26 3.44 -14.05 -10.84
CA SER A 26 4.74 -13.42 -11.18
C SER A 26 5.91 -14.36 -10.90
N GLU A 27 6.96 -14.23 -11.72
CA GLU A 27 8.21 -14.97 -11.55
C GLU A 27 8.92 -14.61 -10.22
N GLY A 28 9.87 -15.45 -9.82
CA GLY A 28 10.64 -15.30 -8.57
C GLY A 28 10.14 -16.23 -7.46
N GLU A 29 10.77 -16.13 -6.30
CA GLU A 29 10.46 -16.92 -5.12
C GLU A 29 10.03 -15.99 -3.99
N PHE A 30 8.81 -16.17 -3.45
CA PHE A 30 8.28 -15.31 -2.38
C PHE A 30 9.27 -15.17 -1.22
N ALA A 31 9.93 -16.28 -0.86
CA ALA A 31 10.90 -16.30 0.22
C ALA A 31 12.12 -15.40 -0.07
N ASP A 32 12.51 -15.16 -1.31
CA ASP A 32 13.73 -14.42 -1.61
C ASP A 32 13.49 -12.99 -2.13
N ASP A 33 12.32 -12.76 -2.74
CA ASP A 33 12.00 -11.52 -3.48
C ASP A 33 11.02 -10.57 -2.75
N THR A 34 10.55 -10.95 -1.56
CA THR A 34 9.63 -10.17 -0.71
C THR A 34 10.39 -9.12 0.12
N ILE A 35 10.96 -8.12 -0.56
CA ILE A 35 11.62 -6.97 0.05
C ILE A 35 11.06 -5.65 -0.49
N VAL A 36 11.03 -4.61 0.35
CA VAL A 36 10.40 -3.32 0.04
C VAL A 36 11.06 -2.64 -1.15
N SER A 37 12.39 -2.67 -1.29
CA SER A 37 13.06 -2.12 -2.48
C SER A 37 12.69 -2.84 -3.76
N GLY A 38 12.59 -4.18 -3.74
CA GLY A 38 12.15 -4.97 -4.90
C GLY A 38 10.72 -4.61 -5.30
N TRP A 39 9.81 -4.46 -4.34
CA TRP A 39 8.45 -4.02 -4.63
C TRP A 39 8.36 -2.58 -5.15
N LEU A 40 9.26 -1.69 -4.72
CA LEU A 40 9.35 -0.34 -5.28
C LEU A 40 9.85 -0.38 -6.73
N GLU A 41 10.77 -1.28 -7.06
CA GLU A 41 11.22 -1.52 -8.43
C GLU A 41 10.08 -2.08 -9.29
N ASP A 42 9.33 -3.05 -8.79
CA ASP A 42 8.15 -3.62 -9.49
C ASP A 42 7.09 -2.55 -9.77
N VAL A 43 6.74 -1.70 -8.78
CA VAL A 43 5.83 -0.55 -9.01
C VAL A 43 6.40 0.36 -10.09
N GLY A 44 7.71 0.62 -10.05
CA GLY A 44 8.40 1.40 -11.07
C GLY A 44 8.26 0.79 -12.47
N ASN A 45 8.50 -0.52 -12.61
CA ASN A 45 8.41 -1.22 -13.89
C ASN A 45 6.99 -1.15 -14.46
N VAL A 46 5.97 -1.41 -13.63
CA VAL A 46 4.56 -1.31 -14.04
C VAL A 46 4.18 0.13 -14.38
N PHE A 47 4.63 1.11 -13.61
CA PHE A 47 4.38 2.52 -13.88
C PHE A 47 4.98 2.95 -15.23
N HIS A 48 6.24 2.61 -15.50
CA HIS A 48 6.90 2.94 -16.77
C HIS A 48 6.26 2.22 -17.96
N TRP A 49 5.82 0.97 -17.78
CA TRP A 49 5.01 0.27 -18.78
C TRP A 49 3.72 1.04 -19.07
N ILE A 50 2.95 1.44 -18.05
CA ILE A 50 1.73 2.26 -18.21
C ILE A 50 2.03 3.54 -18.99
N LYS A 51 3.13 4.25 -18.66
CA LYS A 51 3.53 5.48 -19.33
C LYS A 51 3.97 5.27 -20.79
N GLY A 52 4.49 4.10 -21.13
CA GLY A 52 4.93 3.74 -22.48
C GLY A 52 3.81 3.22 -23.40
N GLU A 53 2.68 2.81 -22.84
CA GLU A 53 1.54 2.26 -23.59
C GLU A 53 0.69 3.37 -24.24
N PRO A 54 0.59 3.45 -25.58
CA PRO A 54 -0.12 4.53 -26.27
C PRO A 54 -1.59 4.69 -25.85
N ARG A 55 -2.25 3.58 -25.49
CA ARG A 55 -3.66 3.56 -25.03
C ARG A 55 -3.88 4.25 -23.68
N PHE A 56 -2.83 4.53 -22.91
CA PHE A 56 -2.91 5.23 -21.64
C PHE A 56 -2.31 6.64 -21.71
N SER A 57 -1.89 7.08 -22.90
CA SER A 57 -1.23 8.36 -23.09
C SER A 57 -2.10 9.53 -22.61
N GLY A 58 -1.49 10.45 -21.86
CA GLY A 58 -2.16 11.63 -21.29
C GLY A 58 -3.02 11.37 -20.06
N LEU A 59 -3.31 10.11 -19.69
CA LEU A 59 -4.11 9.80 -18.51
C LEU A 59 -3.29 10.00 -17.22
N PRO A 60 -3.91 10.54 -16.15
CA PRO A 60 -3.28 10.59 -14.84
C PRO A 60 -3.15 9.18 -14.25
N VAL A 61 -2.06 8.94 -13.52
CA VAL A 61 -1.83 7.66 -12.85
C VAL A 61 -1.94 7.85 -11.34
N TYR A 62 -2.82 7.06 -10.72
CA TYR A 62 -3.01 7.03 -9.27
C TYR A 62 -2.46 5.71 -8.71
N LEU A 63 -1.82 5.77 -7.54
CA LEU A 63 -1.41 4.56 -6.82
C LEU A 63 -2.43 4.21 -5.76
N LEU A 64 -2.76 2.92 -5.65
CA LEU A 64 -3.63 2.40 -4.61
C LEU A 64 -2.90 1.30 -3.85
N GLY A 65 -2.76 1.46 -2.53
CA GLY A 65 -2.07 0.50 -1.66
C GLY A 65 -2.88 0.14 -0.40
N HIS A 66 -2.94 -1.15 -0.05
CA HIS A 66 -3.52 -1.61 1.23
C HIS A 66 -2.43 -2.15 2.15
N SER A 67 -2.49 -1.83 3.44
CA SER A 67 -1.55 -2.33 4.46
C SER A 67 -0.11 -2.02 4.08
N LEU A 68 0.73 -3.05 3.88
CA LEU A 68 2.09 -2.91 3.37
C LEU A 68 2.15 -2.30 1.97
N GLY A 69 1.16 -2.55 1.11
CA GLY A 69 1.03 -1.85 -0.18
C GLY A 69 0.84 -0.34 -0.01
N GLY A 70 0.29 0.11 1.13
CA GLY A 70 0.21 1.52 1.50
C GLY A 70 1.59 2.13 1.77
N LEU A 71 2.49 1.38 2.44
CA LEU A 71 3.90 1.78 2.58
C LEU A 71 4.55 1.95 1.21
N ILE A 72 4.35 0.99 0.30
CA ILE A 72 4.92 1.03 -1.05
C ILE A 72 4.39 2.24 -1.82
N ALA A 73 3.07 2.45 -1.84
CA ALA A 73 2.46 3.59 -2.53
C ALA A 73 2.94 4.96 -1.99
N LEU A 74 3.22 5.06 -0.68
CA LEU A 74 3.76 6.26 -0.03
C LEU A 74 5.28 6.40 -0.13
N SER A 75 5.98 5.35 -0.54
CA SER A 75 7.45 5.36 -0.65
C SER A 75 7.90 5.50 -2.09
N TYR A 76 7.12 4.99 -3.06
CA TYR A 76 7.37 5.19 -4.48
C TYR A 76 7.14 6.64 -4.86
N ASP A 77 8.15 7.25 -5.48
CA ASP A 77 8.14 8.67 -5.83
C ASP A 77 8.50 8.88 -7.29
N ASP A 78 7.51 9.34 -8.04
CA ASP A 78 7.64 9.82 -9.40
C ASP A 78 6.73 11.04 -9.55
N ALA A 79 7.24 12.09 -10.21
CA ALA A 79 6.55 13.36 -10.35
C ALA A 79 5.26 13.27 -11.18
N ALA A 80 5.10 12.23 -11.99
CA ALA A 80 3.91 12.00 -12.81
C ALA A 80 2.82 11.17 -12.09
N ILE A 81 3.01 10.79 -10.83
CA ILE A 81 1.94 10.22 -10.00
C ILE A 81 0.96 11.33 -9.63
N ALA A 82 -0.26 11.23 -10.16
CA ALA A 82 -1.32 12.22 -10.03
C ALA A 82 -2.03 12.21 -8.67
N GLY A 83 -1.92 11.12 -7.89
CA GLY A 83 -2.51 11.02 -6.55
C GLY A 83 -2.33 9.63 -5.95
N ARG A 84 -2.68 9.49 -4.68
CA ARG A 84 -2.50 8.24 -3.92
C ARG A 84 -3.75 7.94 -3.08
N LEU A 85 -4.16 6.66 -3.08
CA LEU A 85 -5.19 6.12 -2.21
C LEU A 85 -4.54 5.05 -1.33
N VAL A 86 -4.67 5.16 -0.02
CA VAL A 86 -4.05 4.23 0.92
C VAL A 86 -5.05 3.70 1.93
N LEU A 87 -5.14 2.38 2.01
CA LEU A 87 -6.11 1.65 2.84
C LEU A 87 -5.35 1.01 4.01
N ALA A 88 -5.71 1.33 5.25
CA ALA A 88 -5.01 0.84 6.43
C ALA A 88 -3.45 0.86 6.32
N PRO A 89 -2.82 1.97 5.86
CA PRO A 89 -1.41 1.95 5.47
C PRO A 89 -0.45 1.72 6.63
N VAL A 90 0.57 0.89 6.40
CA VAL A 90 1.75 0.81 7.25
C VAL A 90 2.57 2.09 7.08
N VAL A 91 2.60 2.95 8.11
CA VAL A 91 3.31 4.24 8.07
C VAL A 91 4.50 4.31 9.03
N LYS A 92 4.61 3.36 9.96
CA LYS A 92 5.75 3.18 10.87
C LYS A 92 6.23 1.73 10.74
N PRO A 93 6.89 1.36 9.64
CA PRO A 93 7.09 -0.04 9.28
C PRO A 93 7.84 -0.84 10.35
N ILE A 94 8.89 -0.27 10.95
CA ILE A 94 9.63 -0.96 12.02
C ILE A 94 8.71 -1.18 13.23
N ASP A 95 8.09 -0.13 13.77
CA ASP A 95 7.21 -0.24 14.96
C ASP A 95 6.02 -1.16 14.69
N ASN A 96 5.35 -1.03 13.55
CA ASN A 96 4.19 -1.85 13.20
C ASN A 96 4.57 -3.33 13.08
N PHE A 97 5.70 -3.66 12.45
CA PHE A 97 6.13 -5.06 12.34
C PHE A 97 6.69 -5.61 13.65
N CYS A 98 7.56 -4.86 14.33
CA CYS A 98 8.19 -5.26 15.58
C CYS A 98 7.16 -5.46 16.70
N ASP A 99 6.23 -4.53 16.87
CA ASP A 99 5.39 -4.52 18.07
C ASP A 99 4.06 -5.24 17.87
N ILE A 100 3.56 -5.34 16.64
CA ILE A 100 2.18 -5.76 16.36
C ILE A 100 2.11 -6.91 15.35
N ILE A 101 2.59 -6.71 14.12
CA ILE A 101 2.32 -7.67 13.01
C ILE A 101 3.09 -8.98 13.21
N LEU A 102 4.37 -8.91 13.58
CA LEU A 102 5.17 -10.08 13.95
C LEU A 102 5.24 -10.26 15.47
N GLY A 103 5.27 -9.14 16.19
CA GLY A 103 5.58 -9.12 17.61
C GLY A 103 7.09 -9.30 17.87
N PRO A 104 7.55 -8.91 19.08
CA PRO A 104 8.99 -8.74 19.34
C PRO A 104 9.81 -10.01 19.16
N GLU A 105 9.26 -11.17 19.51
CA GLU A 105 9.96 -12.46 19.43
C GLU A 105 10.24 -12.87 17.97
N LEU A 106 9.21 -12.91 17.12
CA LEU A 106 9.38 -13.26 15.72
C LEU A 106 10.18 -12.20 14.96
N TRP A 107 10.03 -10.93 15.30
CA TRP A 107 10.86 -9.86 14.77
C TRP A 107 12.35 -10.09 15.06
N GLN A 108 12.71 -10.37 16.32
CA GLN A 108 14.11 -10.63 16.68
C GLN A 108 14.70 -11.84 15.97
N ARG A 109 13.95 -12.94 15.87
CA ARG A 109 14.36 -14.13 15.10
C ARG A 109 14.58 -13.80 13.63
N SER A 110 13.69 -13.02 13.03
CA SER A 110 13.81 -12.57 11.64
C SER A 110 15.06 -11.72 11.42
N VAL A 111 15.34 -10.76 12.30
CA VAL A 111 16.56 -9.95 12.25
C VAL A 111 17.82 -10.83 12.34
N GLN A 112 17.79 -11.87 13.19
CA GLN A 112 18.88 -12.84 13.35
C GLN A 112 19.08 -13.79 12.17
N GLY A 113 18.15 -13.82 11.21
CA GLY A 113 18.29 -14.59 9.97
C GLY A 113 17.31 -15.74 9.83
N GLU A 114 16.33 -15.86 10.72
CA GLU A 114 15.31 -16.89 10.62
C GLU A 114 14.16 -16.46 9.69
N THR A 115 13.75 -17.37 8.82
CA THR A 115 12.53 -17.19 8.03
C THR A 115 11.31 -17.37 8.93
N VAL A 116 10.39 -16.39 8.91
CA VAL A 116 9.12 -16.49 9.62
C VAL A 116 8.14 -17.27 8.76
N ALA A 117 7.95 -18.55 9.06
CA ALA A 117 7.02 -19.42 8.34
C ALA A 117 5.55 -19.09 8.67
N ASN A 118 4.66 -19.39 7.72
CA ASN A 118 3.20 -19.24 7.87
C ASN A 118 2.77 -17.85 8.36
N PHE A 119 3.36 -16.81 7.76
CA PHE A 119 3.08 -15.42 8.08
C PHE A 119 1.57 -15.13 7.99
N LEU A 120 1.01 -14.58 9.07
CA LEU A 120 -0.42 -14.30 9.24
C LEU A 120 -1.37 -15.49 8.96
N ASN A 121 -0.91 -16.72 9.16
CA ASN A 121 -1.68 -17.94 8.85
C ASN A 121 -2.11 -18.07 7.38
N LYS A 122 -1.37 -17.45 6.46
CA LYS A 122 -1.68 -17.44 5.03
C LYS A 122 -0.84 -18.43 4.22
N GLY A 123 -0.03 -19.26 4.87
CA GLY A 123 0.74 -20.31 4.21
C GLY A 123 1.96 -19.85 3.42
N PHE A 124 2.34 -18.57 3.51
CA PHE A 124 3.58 -18.05 2.93
C PHE A 124 4.59 -17.65 4.01
N SER A 125 5.87 -17.59 3.64
CA SER A 125 6.99 -17.36 4.57
C SER A 125 7.61 -15.98 4.36
N LEU A 126 7.87 -15.25 5.43
CA LEU A 126 8.54 -13.94 5.36
C LEU A 126 10.04 -14.12 5.60
N SER A 127 10.85 -13.68 4.64
CA SER A 127 12.30 -13.81 4.73
C SER A 127 12.93 -12.83 5.72
N PRO A 128 14.03 -13.23 6.38
CA PRO A 128 14.80 -12.34 7.25
C PRO A 128 15.31 -11.08 6.52
N ARG A 129 15.43 -11.12 5.18
CA ARG A 129 15.82 -9.96 4.38
C ARG A 129 14.84 -8.81 4.55
N PHE A 130 13.55 -9.09 4.70
CA PHE A 130 12.53 -8.07 4.91
C PHE A 130 12.79 -7.27 6.18
N ALA A 131 12.93 -7.94 7.34
CA ALA A 131 13.17 -7.26 8.61
C ALA A 131 14.51 -6.49 8.61
N ARG A 132 15.55 -7.09 8.03
CA ARG A 132 16.88 -6.46 7.91
C ARG A 132 16.84 -5.23 7.01
N GLU A 133 16.13 -5.27 5.89
CA GLU A 133 16.00 -4.13 5.00
C GLU A 133 15.21 -3.00 5.65
N LEU A 134 14.12 -3.29 6.38
CA LEU A 134 13.40 -2.26 7.12
C LEU A 134 14.32 -1.51 8.10
N LEU A 135 15.23 -2.22 8.77
CA LEU A 135 16.23 -1.64 9.67
C LEU A 135 17.34 -0.86 8.93
N GLU A 136 17.78 -1.36 7.78
CA GLU A 136 18.83 -0.74 6.97
C GLU A 136 18.34 0.54 6.28
N LYS A 137 17.22 0.44 5.55
CA LYS A 137 16.68 1.51 4.71
C LYS A 137 15.87 2.53 5.50
N ARG A 138 15.33 2.13 6.67
CA ARG A 138 14.55 2.99 7.56
C ARG A 138 13.49 3.79 6.79
N TYR A 139 12.57 3.10 6.13
CA TYR A 139 11.51 3.77 5.35
C TYR A 139 10.69 4.72 6.23
N GLU A 140 10.63 5.99 5.83
CA GLU A 140 9.89 7.06 6.53
C GLU A 140 8.75 7.62 5.66
N PRO A 141 7.68 6.85 5.37
CA PRO A 141 6.59 7.30 4.49
C PRO A 141 5.88 8.55 5.03
N LEU A 142 5.84 8.77 6.35
CA LEU A 142 5.31 10.00 6.97
C LEU A 142 6.13 11.25 6.63
N VAL A 143 7.45 11.11 6.47
CA VAL A 143 8.33 12.20 6.06
C VAL A 143 8.21 12.38 4.55
N LYS A 144 8.31 11.29 3.81
CA LYS A 144 8.23 11.29 2.34
C LYS A 144 6.93 11.91 1.84
N ALA A 145 5.79 11.57 2.42
CA ALA A 145 4.49 12.09 2.00
C ALA A 145 4.40 13.62 2.07
N GLN A 146 5.20 14.30 2.91
CA GLN A 146 5.17 15.75 3.01
C GLN A 146 5.72 16.47 1.77
N SER A 147 6.51 15.79 0.92
CA SER A 147 7.01 16.39 -0.33
C SER A 147 5.99 16.34 -1.46
N TYR A 148 4.95 15.50 -1.36
CA TYR A 148 3.97 15.31 -2.42
C TYR A 148 3.09 16.53 -2.60
N GLN A 149 2.78 16.82 -3.88
CA GLN A 149 1.94 17.95 -4.28
C GLN A 149 0.53 17.50 -4.69
N THR A 150 0.28 16.20 -4.71
CA THR A 150 -0.93 15.59 -5.28
C THR A 150 -1.97 15.21 -4.23
N PRO A 151 -3.21 14.90 -4.61
CA PRO A 151 -4.25 14.47 -3.67
C PRO A 151 -3.91 13.14 -2.98
N LEU A 152 -4.24 13.04 -1.69
CA LEU A 152 -4.08 11.83 -0.88
C LEU A 152 -5.42 11.42 -0.25
N PHE A 153 -5.86 10.19 -0.53
CA PHE A 153 -7.01 9.59 0.13
C PHE A 153 -6.58 8.49 1.09
N ILE A 154 -7.08 8.54 2.33
CA ILE A 154 -6.80 7.54 3.36
C ILE A 154 -8.13 6.93 3.80
N VAL A 155 -8.22 5.60 3.83
CA VAL A 155 -9.37 4.88 4.41
C VAL A 155 -8.84 3.92 5.46
N HIS A 156 -9.43 3.93 6.66
CA HIS A 156 -8.95 3.11 7.76
C HIS A 156 -10.13 2.58 8.60
N GLY A 157 -10.04 1.34 9.05
CA GLY A 157 -11.02 0.74 9.96
C GLY A 157 -10.74 1.07 11.43
N ASP A 158 -11.70 1.56 12.20
CA ASP A 158 -11.48 1.83 13.63
C ASP A 158 -11.35 0.57 14.51
N GLU A 159 -11.64 -0.60 13.96
CA GLU A 159 -11.45 -1.92 14.57
C GLU A 159 -10.17 -2.63 14.04
N ASP A 160 -9.28 -1.91 13.35
CA ASP A 160 -8.01 -2.45 12.85
C ASP A 160 -7.04 -2.80 14.00
N ALA A 161 -6.93 -4.11 14.27
CA ALA A 161 -6.02 -4.65 15.27
C ALA A 161 -4.61 -4.98 14.73
N VAL A 162 -4.35 -4.79 13.44
CA VAL A 162 -3.09 -5.17 12.77
C VAL A 162 -2.22 -3.94 12.51
N VAL A 163 -2.82 -2.86 12.02
CA VAL A 163 -2.15 -1.60 11.75
C VAL A 163 -2.88 -0.49 12.52
N PRO A 164 -2.22 0.21 13.46
CA PRO A 164 -2.91 1.21 14.27
C PRO A 164 -3.46 2.40 13.46
N LEU A 165 -4.75 2.71 13.67
CA LEU A 165 -5.44 3.88 13.13
C LEU A 165 -4.68 5.20 13.39
N ALA A 166 -4.02 5.31 14.55
CA ALA A 166 -3.21 6.47 14.93
C ALA A 166 -2.16 6.84 13.87
N GLY A 167 -1.60 5.85 13.15
CA GLY A 167 -0.68 6.11 12.05
C GLY A 167 -1.33 6.85 10.88
N SER A 168 -2.56 6.49 10.50
CA SER A 168 -3.31 7.18 9.45
C SER A 168 -3.76 8.58 9.86
N GLN A 169 -4.15 8.76 11.12
CA GLN A 169 -4.42 10.08 11.69
C GLN A 169 -3.18 10.98 11.67
N GLU A 170 -2.02 10.42 12.01
CA GLU A 170 -0.74 11.13 11.94
C GLU A 170 -0.36 11.51 10.50
N LEU A 171 -0.46 10.57 9.55
CA LEU A 171 -0.26 10.83 8.12
C LEU A 171 -1.15 11.98 7.64
N TYR A 172 -2.46 11.90 7.95
CA TYR A 172 -3.41 12.96 7.60
C TYR A 172 -3.01 14.31 8.20
N SER A 173 -2.62 14.37 9.48
CA SER A 173 -2.23 15.63 10.14
C SER A 173 -0.99 16.28 9.52
N ARG A 174 -0.01 15.46 9.11
CA ARG A 174 1.27 15.90 8.54
C ARG A 174 1.13 16.32 7.07
N TYR A 175 0.26 15.66 6.30
CA TYR A 175 0.03 16.00 4.90
C TYR A 175 -0.57 17.41 4.73
N LYS A 176 0.00 18.23 3.83
CA LYS A 176 -0.37 19.66 3.70
C LYS A 176 -1.13 20.00 2.42
N ARG A 177 -1.30 19.03 1.52
CA ARG A 177 -2.04 19.20 0.27
C ARG A 177 -3.45 18.64 0.41
N GLU A 178 -4.17 18.62 -0.71
CA GLU A 178 -5.50 18.02 -0.76
C GLU A 178 -5.46 16.61 -0.17
N LYS A 179 -6.33 16.39 0.81
CA LYS A 179 -6.36 15.15 1.58
C LYS A 179 -7.75 14.86 2.08
N GLN A 180 -8.05 13.57 2.18
CA GLN A 180 -9.25 13.07 2.84
C GLN A 180 -8.89 11.84 3.67
N LEU A 181 -9.50 11.73 4.85
CA LEU A 181 -9.39 10.56 5.72
C LEU A 181 -10.80 10.10 6.06
N GLU A 182 -11.11 8.86 5.69
CA GLU A 182 -12.35 8.19 6.07
C GLU A 182 -12.04 7.11 7.10
N ILE A 183 -12.79 7.14 8.19
CA ILE A 183 -12.71 6.15 9.27
C ILE A 183 -14.06 5.43 9.30
N ILE A 184 -14.04 4.12 9.11
CA ILE A 184 -15.25 3.29 9.03
C ILE A 184 -15.22 2.15 10.06
N PRO A 185 -16.39 1.65 10.51
CA PRO A 185 -16.49 0.54 11.47
C PRO A 185 -16.11 -0.79 10.82
N ALA A 186 -14.81 -1.06 10.74
CA ALA A 186 -14.22 -2.14 9.96
C ALA A 186 -12.89 -2.64 10.55
N ASP A 187 -12.57 -3.91 10.29
CA ASP A 187 -11.27 -4.50 10.62
C ASP A 187 -10.20 -4.17 9.56
N HIS A 188 -8.98 -4.70 9.74
CA HIS A 188 -7.84 -4.48 8.85
C HIS A 188 -8.11 -4.82 7.37
N VAL A 189 -9.00 -5.77 7.11
CA VAL A 189 -9.31 -6.27 5.76
C VAL A 189 -10.67 -5.80 5.25
N PHE A 190 -11.33 -4.91 6.00
CA PHE A 190 -12.65 -4.39 5.73
C PHE A 190 -13.72 -5.49 5.57
N ALA A 191 -13.64 -6.56 6.37
CA ALA A 191 -14.57 -7.67 6.35
C ALA A 191 -16.02 -7.17 6.50
N GLY A 192 -16.91 -7.60 5.59
CA GLY A 192 -18.30 -7.14 5.57
C GLY A 192 -18.53 -5.68 5.16
N ARG A 193 -17.49 -4.88 4.96
CA ARG A 193 -17.55 -3.45 4.57
C ARG A 193 -17.03 -3.16 3.17
N HIS A 194 -16.86 -4.20 2.35
CA HIS A 194 -16.27 -4.05 1.01
C HIS A 194 -17.08 -3.13 0.09
N THR A 195 -18.41 -3.18 0.14
CA THR A 195 -19.27 -2.30 -0.68
C THR A 195 -19.06 -0.83 -0.32
N GLU A 196 -19.10 -0.51 0.98
CA GLU A 196 -18.83 0.83 1.50
C GLU A 196 -17.44 1.32 1.10
N LEU A 197 -16.41 0.49 1.32
CA LEU A 197 -15.04 0.77 0.89
C LEU A 197 -14.98 1.09 -0.61
N THR A 198 -15.59 0.26 -1.47
CA THR A 198 -15.55 0.51 -2.91
C THR A 198 -16.29 1.78 -3.32
N SER A 199 -17.42 2.09 -2.68
CA SER A 199 -18.17 3.34 -2.93
C SER A 199 -17.35 4.57 -2.55
N LEU A 200 -16.64 4.54 -1.42
CA LEU A 200 -15.74 5.61 -1.01
C LEU A 200 -14.62 5.85 -2.02
N LEU A 201 -13.96 4.77 -2.47
CA LEU A 201 -12.84 4.85 -3.41
C LEU A 201 -13.26 5.34 -4.79
N VAL A 202 -14.36 4.80 -5.32
CA VAL A 202 -14.92 5.23 -6.62
C VAL A 202 -15.36 6.68 -6.55
N GLY A 203 -16.16 7.06 -5.54
CA GLY A 203 -16.66 8.42 -5.42
C GLY A 203 -15.56 9.45 -5.17
N TRP A 204 -14.43 9.06 -4.56
CA TRP A 204 -13.26 9.92 -4.48
C TRP A 204 -12.57 10.07 -5.83
N LEU A 205 -12.29 8.95 -6.53
CA LEU A 205 -11.64 8.97 -7.84
C LEU A 205 -12.43 9.77 -8.89
N GLU A 206 -13.76 9.60 -8.93
CA GLU A 206 -14.63 10.34 -9.85
C GLU A 206 -14.48 11.85 -9.67
N LYS A 207 -14.44 12.35 -8.42
CA LYS A 207 -14.21 13.77 -8.13
C LYS A 207 -12.84 14.26 -8.59
N GLN A 208 -11.82 13.41 -8.53
CA GLN A 208 -10.47 13.76 -9.00
C GLN A 208 -10.35 13.76 -10.52
N THR A 209 -11.27 13.08 -11.22
CA THR A 209 -11.30 13.02 -12.68
C THR A 209 -12.39 13.89 -13.30
N GLU A 210 -13.19 14.60 -12.50
CA GLU A 210 -14.15 15.60 -12.97
C GLU A 210 -13.40 16.72 -13.72
N GLY A 211 -13.53 16.75 -15.05
CA GLY A 211 -12.96 17.79 -15.92
C GLY A 211 -11.72 17.39 -16.74
N LEU A 212 -11.33 16.11 -16.72
CA LEU A 212 -10.44 15.49 -17.70
C LEU A 212 -11.19 15.11 -18.98
#